data_AF-A0A1G1G461-F1
#
_entry.id   AF-A0A1G1G461-F1
#
_cell.length_a   1.000
_cell.length_b   1.000
_cell.length_c   1.000
_cell.angle_alpha   90.00
_cell.angle_beta   90.00
_cell.angle_gamma   90.00
#
_symmetry.space_group_name_H-M   'P 1'
#
loop_
_entity.id
_entity.type
_entity.pdbx_description
1 polymer ?
#
loop_
_entity_poly.entity_id
_entity_poly.type
_entity_poly.pdbx_seq_one_letter_code
_entity_poly.pdbx_strand_id
1 'polypeptide(L)'
;MGMKKAVSIVLFSLLLMTFFAGCSSKQESKPLVLKKYGPEDIRAGQIFNKQPNGESAIWAETENATPTTVFVLNGVSLESAPQSEGKAVSAVVPKNLYEKPGEYPLYLLDKKTNQKSNEMKFIVKP
;
A
#
# COMPACT_ATOMS: atom_id res chain seq x y z
N MET A 1 -80.22 18.00 -26.71
CA MET A 1 -79.65 18.91 -27.73
C MET A 1 -78.72 19.89 -27.04
N GLY A 2 -77.43 19.92 -27.38
CA GLY A 2 -76.47 20.89 -26.84
C GLY A 2 -75.14 20.32 -26.38
N MET A 3 -74.42 19.65 -27.28
CA MET A 3 -73.03 19.22 -27.13
C MET A 3 -72.10 20.45 -27.22
N LYS A 4 -71.15 20.63 -26.29
CA LYS A 4 -69.97 21.49 -26.49
C LYS A 4 -68.68 20.79 -26.04
N LYS A 5 -67.83 20.54 -27.04
CA LYS A 5 -66.39 20.19 -27.05
C LYS A 5 -65.57 21.38 -26.50
N ALA A 6 -64.30 21.37 -26.09
CA ALA A 6 -63.17 20.45 -25.97
C ALA A 6 -62.02 21.22 -25.23
N VAL A 7 -60.84 20.60 -25.13
CA VAL A 7 -59.48 21.18 -24.97
C VAL A 7 -58.98 21.21 -23.51
N SER A 8 -58.19 20.21 -23.08
CA SER A 8 -56.72 20.06 -23.20
C SER A 8 -55.95 20.84 -22.12
N ILE A 9 -55.11 20.14 -21.35
CA ILE A 9 -53.69 20.44 -21.11
C ILE A 9 -53.14 19.40 -20.13
N VAL A 10 -52.23 18.58 -20.64
CA VAL A 10 -51.30 17.75 -19.88
C VAL A 10 -50.37 18.68 -19.12
N LEU A 11 -50.24 18.53 -17.78
CA LEU A 11 -49.12 19.13 -17.06
C LEU A 11 -48.35 18.06 -16.29
N PHE A 12 -47.25 17.68 -16.93
CA PHE A 12 -46.18 16.79 -16.49
C PHE A 12 -45.60 17.31 -15.16
N SER A 13 -45.86 16.61 -14.05
CA SER A 13 -45.28 16.99 -12.76
C SER A 13 -43.80 16.62 -12.71
N LEU A 14 -43.01 17.69 -12.66
CA LEU A 14 -41.56 17.82 -12.54
C LEU A 14 -40.90 16.70 -11.72
N LEU A 15 -40.03 15.92 -12.38
CA LEU A 15 -39.11 14.98 -11.75
C LEU A 15 -38.04 15.78 -10.98
N LEU A 16 -38.08 15.72 -9.65
CA LEU A 16 -37.11 16.36 -8.77
C LEU A 16 -35.78 15.60 -8.84
N MET A 17 -34.90 15.94 -9.80
CA MET A 17 -33.52 15.45 -9.79
C MET A 17 -32.70 16.21 -8.75
N THR A 18 -32.74 15.75 -7.50
CA THR A 18 -31.77 16.17 -6.48
C THR A 18 -30.40 15.61 -6.86
N PHE A 19 -29.57 16.45 -7.48
CA PHE A 19 -28.13 16.20 -7.58
C PHE A 19 -27.53 16.23 -6.17
N PHE A 20 -27.43 15.06 -5.53
CA PHE A 20 -26.48 14.90 -4.43
C PHE A 20 -25.08 14.96 -5.06
N ALA A 21 -24.52 16.17 -5.10
CA ALA A 21 -23.08 16.35 -5.24
C ALA A 21 -22.44 15.74 -3.98
N GLY A 22 -22.20 14.42 -4.03
CA GLY A 22 -21.43 13.72 -3.02
C GLY A 22 -20.00 14.22 -3.09
N CYS A 23 -19.70 15.29 -2.35
CA CYS A 23 -18.35 15.61 -1.96
C CYS A 23 -17.82 14.41 -1.17
N SER A 24 -17.08 13.54 -1.86
CA SER A 24 -16.35 12.45 -1.21
C SER A 24 -15.31 13.12 -0.33
N SER A 25 -15.55 13.15 0.99
CA SER A 25 -14.58 13.65 1.95
C SER A 25 -13.31 12.83 1.79
N LYS A 26 -12.21 13.46 1.38
CA LYS A 26 -10.90 12.84 1.25
C LYS A 26 -10.49 12.38 2.65
N GLN A 27 -10.75 11.11 2.98
CA GLN A 27 -10.39 10.55 4.28
C GLN A 27 -8.86 10.56 4.37
N GLU A 28 -8.33 11.46 5.18
CA GLU A 28 -6.90 11.60 5.41
C GLU A 28 -6.40 10.33 6.10
N SER A 29 -5.62 9.52 5.37
CA SER A 29 -5.08 8.28 5.90
C SER A 29 -3.90 8.59 6.82
N LYS A 30 -3.82 7.87 7.94
CA LYS A 30 -2.67 7.97 8.86
C LYS A 30 -1.37 7.68 8.09
N PRO A 31 -0.24 8.34 8.39
CA PRO A 31 1.01 8.09 7.69
C PRO A 31 1.54 6.67 7.92
N LEU A 32 1.95 5.98 6.85
CA LEU A 32 2.71 4.74 6.90
C LEU A 32 4.13 5.03 7.40
N VAL A 33 4.59 4.28 8.41
CA VAL A 33 5.91 4.49 9.03
C VAL A 33 6.70 3.19 9.06
N LEU A 34 7.97 3.26 8.65
CA LEU A 34 8.98 2.21 8.82
C LEU A 34 9.88 2.61 10.00
N LYS A 35 9.73 1.95 11.15
CA LYS A 35 10.45 2.33 12.38
C LYS A 35 11.85 1.75 12.44
N LYS A 36 11.97 0.46 12.18
CA LYS A 36 13.20 -0.32 12.17
C LYS A 36 13.02 -1.57 11.33
N TYR A 37 14.11 -2.15 10.88
CA TYR A 37 14.11 -3.43 10.19
C TYR A 37 15.18 -4.37 10.77
N GLY A 38 15.11 -5.64 10.42
CA GLY A 38 16.17 -6.60 10.72
C GLY A 38 16.13 -7.83 9.81
N PRO A 39 17.23 -8.60 9.75
CA PRO A 39 18.52 -8.33 10.40
C PRO A 39 19.31 -7.18 9.73
N GLU A 40 20.31 -6.62 10.42
CA GLU A 40 21.23 -5.59 9.88
C GLU A 40 22.65 -6.13 9.59
N ASP A 41 23.00 -7.33 10.09
CA ASP A 41 24.25 -8.00 9.70
C ASP A 41 24.04 -8.80 8.41
N ILE A 42 24.09 -8.09 7.29
CA ILE A 42 23.90 -8.65 5.94
C ILE A 42 25.22 -8.57 5.21
N ARG A 43 25.71 -9.70 4.67
CA ARG A 43 26.94 -9.78 3.88
C ARG A 43 26.65 -10.17 2.44
N ALA A 44 27.44 -9.65 1.52
CA ALA A 44 27.25 -9.84 0.09
C ALA A 44 27.19 -11.34 -0.28
N GLY A 45 26.08 -11.73 -0.91
CA GLY A 45 25.83 -13.09 -1.38
C GLY A 45 25.58 -14.14 -0.28
N GLN A 46 25.64 -13.78 1.00
CA GLN A 46 25.40 -14.69 2.12
C GLN A 46 23.91 -14.72 2.51
N ILE A 47 23.36 -15.91 2.71
CA ILE A 47 21.99 -16.07 3.22
C ILE A 47 21.91 -15.53 4.65
N PHE A 48 20.87 -14.76 4.95
CA PHE A 48 20.58 -14.22 6.28
C PHE A 48 19.13 -14.51 6.64
N ASN A 49 18.84 -14.74 7.92
CA ASN A 49 17.48 -15.06 8.39
C ASN A 49 16.78 -16.11 7.49
N LYS A 50 17.51 -17.22 7.24
CA LYS A 50 17.14 -18.27 6.29
C LYS A 50 15.74 -18.81 6.60
N GLN A 51 14.86 -18.77 5.61
CA GLN A 51 13.54 -19.38 5.69
C GLN A 51 13.60 -20.87 5.27
N PRO A 52 12.56 -21.68 5.57
CA PRO A 52 12.55 -23.10 5.21
C PRO A 52 12.77 -23.38 3.71
N ASN A 53 12.40 -22.45 2.83
CA ASN A 53 12.63 -22.54 1.39
C ASN A 53 14.08 -22.21 0.96
N GLY A 54 14.93 -21.81 1.91
CA GLY A 54 16.34 -21.47 1.68
C GLY A 54 16.62 -20.00 1.37
N GLU A 55 15.60 -19.16 1.25
CA GLU A 55 15.75 -17.74 0.92
C GLU A 55 16.02 -16.89 2.17
N SER A 56 16.57 -15.69 1.95
CA SER A 56 16.75 -14.70 3.00
C SER A 56 15.45 -13.92 3.26
N ALA A 57 15.24 -13.44 4.48
CA ALA A 57 14.07 -12.62 4.81
C ALA A 57 14.40 -11.44 5.72
N ILE A 58 13.64 -10.36 5.57
CA ILE A 58 13.65 -9.21 6.48
C ILE A 58 12.31 -9.07 7.21
N TRP A 59 12.36 -8.45 8.38
CA TRP A 59 11.19 -7.98 9.12
C TRP A 59 11.33 -6.49 9.40
N ALA A 60 10.20 -5.80 9.61
CA ALA A 60 10.17 -4.44 10.11
C ALA A 60 9.11 -4.27 11.20
N GLU A 61 9.39 -3.35 12.12
CA GLU A 61 8.37 -2.72 12.95
C GLU A 61 7.81 -1.51 12.21
N THR A 62 6.49 -1.38 12.21
CA THR A 62 5.79 -0.41 11.37
C THR A 62 4.68 0.33 12.13
N GLU A 63 4.17 1.41 11.54
CA GLU A 63 2.89 1.98 11.92
C GLU A 63 2.00 2.13 10.68
N ASN A 64 0.71 1.86 10.86
CA ASN A 64 -0.33 2.04 9.85
C ASN A 64 -0.09 1.24 8.55
N ALA A 65 0.66 0.13 8.62
CA ALA A 65 0.72 -0.80 7.48
C ALA A 65 -0.65 -1.43 7.25
N THR A 66 -1.05 -1.55 5.99
CA THR A 66 -2.30 -2.19 5.58
C THR A 66 -2.02 -3.56 4.99
N PRO A 67 -3.04 -4.39 4.73
CA PRO A 67 -2.86 -5.66 4.02
C PRO A 67 -2.24 -5.51 2.62
N THR A 68 -2.19 -4.30 2.05
CA THR A 68 -1.58 -4.01 0.74
C THR A 68 -0.19 -3.39 0.84
N THR A 69 0.34 -3.24 2.05
CA THR A 69 1.69 -2.72 2.29
C THR A 69 2.74 -3.75 1.89
N VAL A 70 3.75 -3.30 1.15
CA VAL A 70 4.94 -4.09 0.80
C VAL A 70 6.22 -3.35 1.12
N PHE A 71 7.31 -4.08 1.30
CA PHE A 71 8.65 -3.50 1.18
C PHE A 71 8.98 -3.18 -0.27
N VAL A 72 9.73 -2.11 -0.45
CA VAL A 72 10.43 -1.79 -1.69
C VAL A 72 11.92 -1.62 -1.38
N LEU A 73 12.75 -2.48 -1.96
CA LEU A 73 14.19 -2.48 -1.79
C LEU A 73 14.86 -2.16 -3.13
N ASN A 74 15.63 -1.09 -3.19
CA ASN A 74 16.28 -0.61 -4.42
C ASN A 74 15.30 -0.50 -5.61
N GLY A 75 14.08 -0.01 -5.35
CA GLY A 75 13.01 0.10 -6.34
C GLY A 75 12.26 -1.20 -6.65
N VAL A 76 12.67 -2.35 -6.10
CA VAL A 76 12.02 -3.64 -6.30
C VAL A 76 11.01 -3.90 -5.19
N SER A 77 9.74 -4.06 -5.55
CA SER A 77 8.70 -4.50 -4.60
C SER A 77 8.90 -5.95 -4.20
N LEU A 78 8.95 -6.23 -2.91
CA LEU A 78 9.15 -7.58 -2.39
C LEU A 78 7.82 -8.29 -2.08
N GLU A 79 7.83 -9.62 -2.11
CA GLU A 79 6.73 -10.43 -1.58
C GLU A 79 6.68 -10.25 -0.07
N SER A 80 5.68 -9.49 0.39
CA SER A 80 5.59 -9.02 1.77
C SER A 80 4.32 -9.51 2.45
N ALA A 81 4.41 -9.76 3.76
CA ALA A 81 3.32 -10.17 4.62
C ALA A 81 3.19 -9.18 5.80
N PRO A 82 2.26 -8.22 5.73
CA PRO A 82 1.83 -7.42 6.87
C PRO A 82 1.17 -8.29 7.94
N GLN A 83 1.48 -8.00 9.20
CA GLN A 83 1.09 -8.80 10.37
C GLN A 83 0.77 -7.87 11.55
N SER A 84 0.25 -8.44 12.63
CA SER A 84 0.03 -7.75 13.91
C SER A 84 -0.74 -6.43 13.74
N GLU A 85 -1.80 -6.45 12.95
CA GLU A 85 -2.66 -5.28 12.67
C GLU A 85 -1.86 -4.06 12.15
N GLY A 86 -0.87 -4.31 11.29
CA GLY A 86 -0.10 -3.26 10.65
C GLY A 86 1.08 -2.73 11.47
N LYS A 87 1.47 -3.45 12.53
CA LYS A 87 2.63 -3.15 13.37
C LYS A 87 3.90 -3.89 12.96
N ALA A 88 3.77 -4.89 12.08
CA ALA A 88 4.90 -5.62 11.53
C ALA A 88 4.68 -5.94 10.05
N VAL A 89 5.77 -5.96 9.29
CA VAL A 89 5.79 -6.46 7.90
C VAL A 89 7.03 -7.33 7.76
N SER A 90 6.91 -8.50 7.14
CA SER A 90 8.05 -9.33 6.73
C SER A 90 8.08 -9.49 5.22
N ALA A 91 9.26 -9.74 4.65
CA ALA A 91 9.38 -10.06 3.24
C ALA A 91 10.57 -10.98 2.96
N VAL A 92 10.43 -11.75 1.89
CA VAL A 92 11.54 -12.50 1.32
C VAL A 92 12.42 -11.55 0.48
N VAL A 93 13.74 -11.70 0.57
CA VAL A 93 14.71 -10.90 -0.18
C VAL A 93 15.39 -11.78 -1.23
N PRO A 94 15.13 -11.56 -2.52
CA PRO A 94 15.82 -12.25 -3.61
C PRO A 94 17.34 -12.04 -3.56
N LYS A 95 18.11 -13.09 -3.92
CA LYS A 95 19.58 -13.10 -3.85
C LYS A 95 20.25 -11.93 -4.57
N ASN A 96 19.75 -11.57 -5.74
CA ASN A 96 20.30 -10.49 -6.56
C ASN A 96 20.23 -9.11 -5.87
N LEU A 97 19.41 -8.93 -4.84
CA LEU A 97 19.29 -7.66 -4.09
C LEU A 97 20.33 -7.52 -2.97
N TYR A 98 21.08 -8.57 -2.66
CA TYR A 98 22.18 -8.51 -1.68
C TYR A 98 23.45 -9.23 -2.15
N GLU A 99 23.59 -9.52 -3.45
CA GLU A 99 24.77 -10.19 -3.99
C GLU A 99 26.02 -9.29 -4.04
N LYS A 100 25.83 -7.96 -3.99
CA LYS A 100 26.90 -6.96 -4.02
C LYS A 100 26.87 -6.13 -2.73
N PRO A 101 28.04 -5.73 -2.20
CA PRO A 101 28.10 -4.75 -1.12
C PRO A 101 27.52 -3.41 -1.57
N GLY A 102 26.88 -2.70 -0.65
CA GLY A 102 26.30 -1.39 -0.93
C GLY A 102 25.25 -0.95 0.07
N GLU A 103 24.82 0.30 -0.06
CA GLU A 103 23.68 0.85 0.64
C GLU A 103 22.52 0.99 -0.35
N TYR A 104 21.40 0.34 -0.04
CA TYR A 104 20.22 0.32 -0.91
C TYR A 104 19.03 1.00 -0.21
N PRO A 105 18.24 1.81 -0.94
CA PRO A 105 17.06 2.44 -0.35
C PRO A 105 16.01 1.37 -0.01
N LEU A 106 15.47 1.43 1.21
CA LEU A 106 14.43 0.55 1.72
C LEU A 106 13.28 1.39 2.28
N TYR A 107 12.07 1.14 1.81
CA TYR A 107 10.86 1.79 2.32
C TYR A 107 9.65 0.87 2.20
N LEU A 108 8.51 1.29 2.76
CA LEU A 108 7.23 0.61 2.62
C LEU A 108 6.34 1.37 1.64
N LEU A 109 5.55 0.63 0.86
CA LEU A 109 4.57 1.16 -0.07
C LEU A 109 3.22 0.49 0.18
N ASP A 110 2.20 1.28 0.48
CA ASP A 110 0.81 0.82 0.40
C ASP A 110 0.35 0.86 -1.07
N LYS A 111 0.13 -0.31 -1.68
CA LYS A 111 -0.23 -0.40 -3.11
C LYS A 111 -1.62 0.13 -3.43
N LYS A 112 -2.52 0.23 -2.45
CA LYS A 112 -3.88 0.74 -2.64
C LYS A 112 -3.90 2.27 -2.67
N THR A 113 -3.13 2.91 -1.80
CA THR A 113 -3.13 4.37 -1.64
C THR A 113 -1.95 5.06 -2.31
N ASN A 114 -0.92 4.29 -2.72
CA ASN A 114 0.40 4.77 -3.14
C ASN A 114 1.15 5.57 -2.06
N GLN A 115 0.74 5.48 -0.80
CA GLN A 115 1.44 6.10 0.31
C GLN A 115 2.77 5.39 0.54
N LYS A 116 3.84 6.19 0.66
CA LYS A 116 5.19 5.71 1.01
C LYS A 116 5.52 6.05 2.46
N SER A 117 6.29 5.20 3.11
CA SER A 117 6.92 5.52 4.40
C SER A 117 8.13 6.44 4.23
N ASN A 118 8.74 6.80 5.35
CA ASN A 118 10.15 7.19 5.39
C ASN A 118 11.05 6.10 4.78
N GLU A 119 12.20 6.52 4.28
CA GLU A 119 13.23 5.63 3.73
C GLU A 119 14.33 5.35 4.77
N MET A 120 14.81 4.11 4.78
CA MET A 120 15.97 3.66 5.53
C MET A 120 17.00 3.05 4.58
N LYS A 121 18.24 2.92 5.04
CA LYS A 121 19.31 2.25 4.27
C LYS A 121 19.37 0.78 4.63
N PHE A 122 19.24 -0.08 3.62
CA PHE A 122 19.57 -1.50 3.69
C PHE A 122 21.04 -1.69 3.34
N ILE A 123 21.86 -2.06 4.32
CA ILE A 123 23.32 -2.09 4.18
C ILE A 123 23.79 -3.53 3.97
N VAL A 124 24.40 -3.78 2.82
CA VAL A 124 25.07 -5.04 2.49
C VAL A 124 26.57 -4.84 2.65
N LYS A 125 27.15 -5.54 3.62
CA LYS A 125 28.58 -5.52 3.91
C LYS A 125 29.37 -6.37 2.90
N PRO A 126 30.67 -6.11 2.72
CA PRO A 126 31.58 -6.99 1.99
C PRO A 126 31.55 -8.44 2.48
#